data_AF-A0A850I891-F1
#
_entry.id   AF-A0A850I891-F1
#
_cell.length_a   1.000
_cell.length_b   1.000
_cell.length_c   1.000
_cell.angle_alpha   90.00
_cell.angle_beta   90.00
_cell.angle_gamma   90.00
#
_symmetry.space_group_name_H-M   'P 1'
#
loop_
_entity.id
_entity.type
_entity.pdbx_description
1 polymer ?
#
loop_
_entity_poly.entity_id
_entity_poly.type
_entity_poly.pdbx_seq_one_letter_code
_entity_poly.pdbx_strand_id
1 'polypeptide(L)'
;MTARNVAFDKAMFEIYRRAKHEANYNATIFLKMLSDSDGLTTAKTLINAANVSDGYTALYLRGRLDLTVEAVVTESEQWSALFTDDEIRRAKKRLLAYRYKPKNWSAPA
;
A
#
# COMPACT_ATOMS: atom_id res chain seq x y z
N MET A 1 -16.61 -6.86 11.49
CA MET A 1 -15.55 -6.81 10.44
C MET A 1 -16.18 -7.32 9.15
N THR A 2 -16.16 -6.54 8.06
CA THR A 2 -16.77 -6.95 6.78
C THR A 2 -15.85 -7.95 6.04
N ALA A 3 -16.41 -8.77 5.15
CA ALA A 3 -15.61 -9.70 4.33
C ALA A 3 -14.51 -8.99 3.53
N ARG A 4 -14.76 -7.76 3.10
CA ARG A 4 -13.80 -6.92 2.38
C ARG A 4 -12.61 -6.51 3.24
N ASN A 5 -12.83 -6.14 4.50
CA ASN A 5 -11.73 -5.78 5.42
C ASN A 5 -10.83 -6.99 5.69
N VAL A 6 -11.41 -8.18 5.85
CA VAL A 6 -10.63 -9.43 6.04
C VAL A 6 -9.82 -9.76 4.78
N ALA A 7 -10.37 -9.57 3.60
CA ALA A 7 -9.65 -9.79 2.35
C ALA A 7 -8.50 -8.76 2.17
N PHE A 8 -8.73 -7.50 2.55
CA PHE A 8 -7.72 -6.46 2.52
C PHE A 8 -6.58 -6.73 3.51
N ASP A 9 -6.90 -7.20 4.72
CA ASP A 9 -5.91 -7.60 5.72
C ASP A 9 -4.97 -8.68 5.16
N LYS A 10 -5.53 -9.72 4.54
CA LYS A 10 -4.74 -10.75 3.84
C LYS A 10 -3.85 -10.16 2.74
N ALA A 11 -4.35 -9.18 1.98
CA ALA A 11 -3.55 -8.51 0.95
C ALA A 11 -2.36 -7.74 1.54
N MET A 12 -2.50 -7.14 2.73
CA MET A 12 -1.39 -6.47 3.43
C MET A 12 -0.31 -7.46 3.88
N PHE A 13 -0.71 -8.61 4.42
CA PHE A 13 0.25 -9.68 4.72
C PHE A 13 0.91 -10.25 3.47
N GLU A 14 0.19 -10.30 2.35
CA GLU A 14 0.73 -10.80 1.09
C GLU A 14 1.82 -9.88 0.53
N ILE A 15 1.61 -8.56 0.50
CA ILE A 15 2.69 -7.64 0.07
C ILE A 15 3.90 -7.69 1.00
N TYR A 16 3.71 -7.91 2.30
CA TYR A 16 4.84 -8.16 3.23
C TYR A 16 5.64 -9.39 2.83
N ARG A 17 4.95 -10.53 2.59
CA ARG A 17 5.59 -11.78 2.17
C ARG A 17 6.34 -11.61 0.86
N ARG A 18 5.70 -10.99 -0.14
CA ARG A 18 6.31 -10.71 -1.44
C ARG A 18 7.49 -9.75 -1.32
N ALA A 19 7.44 -8.74 -0.46
CA ALA A 19 8.58 -7.85 -0.24
C ALA A 19 9.78 -8.60 0.33
N LYS A 20 9.54 -9.53 1.25
CA LYS A 20 10.58 -10.39 1.81
C LYS A 20 11.17 -11.33 0.77
N HIS A 21 10.34 -12.03 0.01
CA HIS A 21 10.77 -13.09 -0.91
C HIS A 21 11.27 -12.56 -2.26
N GLU A 22 10.59 -11.57 -2.83
CA GLU A 22 10.85 -11.09 -4.19
C GLU A 22 11.72 -9.83 -4.22
N ALA A 23 11.79 -9.07 -3.11
CA ALA A 23 12.56 -7.82 -3.02
C ALA A 23 13.71 -7.89 -2.01
N ASN A 24 13.90 -9.04 -1.33
CA ASN A 24 14.84 -9.21 -0.23
C ASN A 24 14.74 -8.08 0.81
N TYR A 25 13.51 -7.68 1.14
CA TYR A 25 13.22 -6.61 2.11
C TYR A 25 12.36 -7.12 3.25
N ASN A 26 12.94 -7.21 4.45
CA ASN A 26 12.21 -7.61 5.64
C ASN A 26 11.64 -6.40 6.39
N ALA A 27 10.39 -6.04 6.09
CA ALA A 27 9.71 -4.89 6.69
C ALA A 27 9.19 -5.18 8.11
N THR A 28 10.09 -5.28 9.09
CA THR A 28 9.75 -5.66 10.48
C THR A 28 8.76 -4.69 11.14
N ILE A 29 8.91 -3.38 10.90
CA ILE A 29 7.99 -2.36 11.42
C ILE A 29 6.59 -2.54 10.81
N PHE A 30 6.50 -2.77 9.50
CA PHE A 30 5.22 -2.99 8.84
C PHE A 30 4.55 -4.27 9.35
N LEU A 31 5.28 -5.37 9.49
CA LEU A 31 4.75 -6.61 10.08
C LEU A 31 4.25 -6.39 11.51
N LYS A 32 4.98 -5.60 12.31
CA LYS A 32 4.55 -5.26 13.66
C LYS A 32 3.24 -4.46 13.64
N MET A 33 3.12 -3.44 12.78
CA MET A 33 1.88 -2.68 12.63
C MET A 33 0.69 -3.58 12.24
N LEU A 34 0.89 -4.54 11.34
CA LEU A 34 -0.14 -5.53 10.95
C LEU A 34 -0.48 -6.54 12.05
N SER A 35 0.41 -6.75 13.01
CA SER A 35 0.16 -7.63 14.16
C SER A 35 -0.56 -6.87 15.29
N ASP A 36 -0.17 -5.62 15.51
CA ASP A 36 -0.71 -4.74 16.55
C ASP A 36 -2.06 -4.12 16.13
N SER A 37 -2.36 -4.07 14.83
CA SER A 37 -3.55 -3.49 14.23
C SER A 37 -3.93 -4.24 12.95
N ASP A 38 -5.14 -4.06 12.45
CA ASP A 38 -5.53 -4.65 11.17
C ASP A 38 -4.90 -3.93 9.97
N GLY A 39 -4.92 -4.59 8.81
CA GLY A 39 -4.36 -4.08 7.57
C GLY A 39 -4.99 -2.77 7.08
N LEU A 40 -6.30 -2.55 7.30
CA LEU A 40 -6.96 -1.32 6.87
C LEU A 40 -6.51 -0.14 7.71
N THR A 41 -6.47 -0.31 9.03
CA THR A 41 -5.97 0.69 9.98
C THR A 41 -4.52 1.04 9.70
N THR A 42 -3.67 0.03 9.48
CA THR A 42 -2.26 0.21 9.09
C THR A 42 -2.13 1.00 7.79
N ALA A 43 -2.89 0.62 6.75
CA ALA A 43 -2.85 1.28 5.46
C ALA A 43 -3.27 2.76 5.53
N LYS A 44 -4.38 3.05 6.21
CA LYS A 44 -4.85 4.43 6.43
C LYS A 44 -3.83 5.26 7.20
N THR A 45 -3.18 4.67 8.20
CA THR A 45 -2.11 5.34 8.97
C THR A 45 -0.96 5.76 8.05
N LEU A 46 -0.50 4.86 7.19
CA LEU A 46 0.60 5.14 6.27
C LEU A 46 0.23 6.15 5.18
N ILE A 47 -0.97 6.04 4.59
CA ILE A 47 -1.46 6.97 3.55
C ILE A 47 -1.65 8.39 4.09
N ASN A 48 -2.14 8.53 5.32
CA ASN A 48 -2.42 9.84 5.93
C ASN A 48 -1.19 10.49 6.59
N ALA A 49 -0.06 9.78 6.72
CA ALA A 49 1.18 10.36 7.22
C ALA A 49 1.65 11.54 6.34
N ALA A 50 2.38 12.49 6.94
CA ALA A 50 2.92 13.64 6.19
C ALA A 50 3.96 13.20 5.14
N ASN A 51 4.78 12.22 5.50
CA ASN A 51 5.86 11.68 4.68
C ASN A 51 5.59 10.22 4.30
N VAL A 52 6.24 9.75 3.24
CA VAL A 52 6.29 8.32 2.92
C VAL A 52 7.02 7.56 4.02
N SER A 53 6.70 6.29 4.21
CA SER A 53 7.40 5.45 5.18
C SER A 53 8.79 5.04 4.68
N ASP A 54 9.66 4.65 5.61
CA ASP A 54 10.96 4.08 5.24
C ASP A 54 10.80 2.81 4.40
N GLY A 55 9.75 2.03 4.65
CA GLY A 55 9.40 0.86 3.85
C GLY A 55 9.03 1.20 2.42
N TYR A 56 8.31 2.30 2.20
CA TYR A 56 8.03 2.81 0.86
C TYR A 56 9.32 3.16 0.11
N THR A 57 10.22 3.91 0.76
CA THR A 57 11.53 4.28 0.17
C THR A 57 12.38 3.04 -0.11
N ALA A 58 12.42 2.08 0.81
CA ALA A 58 13.17 0.84 0.65
C ALA A 58 12.67 0.01 -0.54
N LEU A 59 11.35 -0.05 -0.76
CA LEU A 59 10.74 -0.72 -1.90
C LEU A 59 10.96 0.04 -3.21
N TYR A 60 10.92 1.38 -3.18
CA TYR A 60 11.29 2.20 -4.34
C TYR A 60 12.72 1.92 -4.82
N LEU A 61 13.70 1.91 -3.91
CA LEU A 61 15.10 1.63 -4.25
C LEU A 61 15.30 0.22 -4.83
N ARG A 62 14.34 -0.68 -4.64
CA ARG A 62 14.32 -2.05 -5.17
C ARG A 62 13.49 -2.18 -6.44
N GLY A 63 12.88 -1.10 -6.94
CA GLY A 63 11.97 -1.14 -8.08
C GLY A 63 10.65 -1.85 -7.80
N ARG A 64 10.26 -1.97 -6.53
CA ARG A 64 9.11 -2.77 -6.06
C ARG A 64 8.01 -1.93 -5.42
N LEU A 65 7.73 -0.75 -6.00
CA LEU A 65 6.62 0.09 -5.56
C LEU A 65 5.26 -0.61 -5.70
N ASP A 66 5.14 -1.63 -6.55
CA ASP A 66 3.95 -2.50 -6.65
C ASP A 66 3.62 -3.23 -5.34
N LEU A 67 4.58 -3.35 -4.42
CA LEU A 67 4.42 -3.96 -3.10
C LEU A 67 4.15 -2.95 -1.98
N THR A 68 3.85 -1.69 -2.32
CA THR A 68 3.47 -0.68 -1.35
C THR A 68 1.96 -0.68 -1.10
N VAL A 69 1.56 -0.15 0.06
CA VAL A 69 0.15 0.09 0.37
C VAL A 69 -0.47 0.99 -0.71
N GLU A 70 0.21 2.06 -1.09
CA GLU A 70 -0.24 3.01 -2.09
C GLU A 70 -0.56 2.33 -3.44
N ALA A 71 0.30 1.43 -3.91
CA ALA A 71 0.04 0.69 -5.14
C ALA A 71 -1.19 -0.23 -4.99
N VAL A 72 -1.28 -1.01 -3.91
CA VAL A 72 -2.41 -1.92 -3.69
C VAL A 72 -3.74 -1.17 -3.67
N VAL A 73 -3.83 -0.05 -2.95
CA VAL A 73 -5.11 0.69 -2.82
C VAL A 73 -5.50 1.42 -4.10
N THR A 74 -4.52 1.80 -4.95
CA THR A 74 -4.79 2.59 -6.17
C THR A 74 -4.96 1.75 -7.43
N GLU A 75 -4.46 0.52 -7.46
CA GLU A 75 -4.55 -0.38 -8.62
C GLU A 75 -5.76 -1.32 -8.60
N SER A 76 -6.55 -1.30 -7.52
CA SER A 76 -7.71 -2.18 -7.39
C SER A 76 -8.93 -1.42 -6.88
N GLU A 77 -9.97 -1.36 -7.70
CA GLU A 77 -11.24 -0.71 -7.34
C GLU A 77 -11.87 -1.31 -6.08
N GLN A 78 -11.70 -2.62 -5.89
CA GLN A 78 -12.19 -3.32 -4.70
C GLN A 78 -11.55 -2.79 -3.41
N TRP A 79 -10.30 -2.32 -3.47
CA TRP A 79 -9.56 -1.77 -2.34
C TRP A 79 -9.76 -0.27 -2.24
N SER A 80 -9.78 0.46 -3.36
CA SER A 80 -9.99 1.90 -3.34
C SER A 80 -11.30 2.28 -2.65
N ALA A 81 -12.34 1.45 -2.78
CA ALA A 81 -13.63 1.62 -2.11
C ALA A 81 -13.59 1.54 -0.57
N LEU A 82 -12.45 1.16 0.05
CA LEU A 82 -12.25 1.20 1.50
C LEU A 82 -11.67 2.54 2.00
N PHE A 83 -11.28 3.41 1.07
CA PHE A 83 -10.59 4.67 1.33
C PHE A 83 -11.40 5.84 0.79
N THR A 84 -11.14 7.03 1.32
CA THR A 84 -11.73 8.26 0.79
C THR A 84 -11.03 8.69 -0.48
N ASP A 85 -11.68 9.54 -1.28
CA ASP A 85 -11.07 10.11 -2.49
C ASP A 85 -9.80 10.91 -2.19
N ASP A 86 -9.71 11.53 -1.01
CA ASP A 86 -8.51 12.23 -0.53
C ASP A 86 -7.37 11.26 -0.24
N GLU A 87 -7.65 10.15 0.44
CA GLU A 87 -6.67 9.09 0.72
C GLU A 87 -6.13 8.50 -0.59
N ILE A 88 -7.01 8.21 -1.55
CA ILE A 88 -6.63 7.72 -2.87
C ILE A 88 -5.82 8.76 -3.64
N ARG A 89 -6.21 10.05 -3.62
CA ARG A 89 -5.40 11.11 -4.24
C ARG A 89 -4.01 11.22 -3.64
N ARG A 90 -3.86 11.10 -2.32
CA ARG A 90 -2.55 11.12 -1.64
C ARG A 90 -1.68 9.95 -2.08
N ALA A 91 -2.22 8.74 -2.09
CA ALA A 91 -1.53 7.55 -2.56
C ALA A 91 -1.08 7.69 -4.02
N LYS A 92 -1.99 8.12 -4.91
CA LYS A 92 -1.69 8.40 -6.33
C LYS A 92 -0.58 9.45 -6.48
N LYS A 93 -0.65 10.55 -5.74
CA LYS A 93 0.36 11.63 -5.78
C LYS A 93 1.75 11.13 -5.38
N ARG A 94 1.86 10.30 -4.33
CA ARG A 94 3.12 9.68 -3.92
C ARG A 94 3.69 8.78 -5.00
N LEU A 95 2.88 7.89 -5.57
CA LEU A 95 3.30 6.99 -6.65
C LEU A 95 3.82 7.77 -7.87
N LEU A 96 3.11 8.83 -8.30
CA LEU A 96 3.54 9.69 -9.40
C LEU A 96 4.86 10.42 -9.11
N ALA A 97 5.04 10.93 -7.89
CA ALA A 97 6.27 11.60 -7.49
C ALA A 97 7.52 10.70 -7.64
N TYR A 98 7.33 9.39 -7.51
CA TYR A 98 8.37 8.37 -7.69
C TYR A 98 8.30 7.69 -9.08
N ARG A 99 7.60 8.29 -10.04
CA ARG A 99 7.45 7.83 -11.43
C ARG A 99 6.91 6.40 -11.57
N TYR A 100 6.12 5.94 -10.60
CA TYR A 100 5.44 4.67 -10.68
C TYR A 100 4.43 4.67 -11.83
N LYS A 101 4.37 3.57 -12.59
CA LYS A 101 3.42 3.38 -13.68
C LYS A 101 2.38 2.35 -13.23
N PRO A 102 1.18 2.80 -12.82
CA PRO A 102 0.14 1.89 -12.39
C PRO A 102 -0.34 1.04 -13.54
N LYS A 103 -0.56 -0.26 -13.29
CA LYS A 103 -1.03 -1.19 -14.32
C LYS A 103 -2.49 -0.97 -14.68
N ASN A 104 -3.29 -0.55 -13.70
CA ASN A 104 -4.75 -0.51 -13.79
C ASN A 104 -5.37 0.86 -13.44
N TRP A 105 -4.69 1.97 -13.74
CA TRP A 105 -5.36 3.27 -13.62
C TRP A 105 -6.41 3.43 -14.71
N SER A 106 -7.68 3.53 -14.31
CA SER A 106 -8.61 4.34 -15.06
C SER A 106 -8.07 5.76 -15.03
N ALA A 107 -7.59 6.26 -16.18
CA ALA A 107 -7.26 7.67 -16.31
C ALA A 107 -8.47 8.48 -15.81
N PRO A 108 -8.31 9.46 -14.92
CA PRO A 108 -9.37 10.43 -14.74
C PRO A 108 -9.60 11.06 -16.12
N ALA A 109 -10.84 10.98 -16.59
CA ALA A 109 -11.29 11.71 -17.77
C ALA A 109 -10.99 13.20 -17.62
#